data_AF-A0A925A5N7-F1
#
_entry.id   AF-A0A925A5N7-F1
#
_cell.length_a   1.000
_cell.length_b   1.000
_cell.length_c   1.000
_cell.angle_alpha   90.00
_cell.angle_beta   90.00
_cell.angle_gamma   90.00
#
_symmetry.space_group_name_H-M   'P 1'
#
loop_
_entity.id
_entity.type
_entity.pdbx_description
1 polymer ?
#
loop_
_entity_poly.entity_id
_entity_poly.type
_entity_poly.pdbx_seq_one_letter_code
_entity_poly.pdbx_strand_id
1 'polypeptide(L)' 'MKKFNKTYIEITNICNLSCAFCPKTLRKAEFMDIALFEHILKQIEGSVRHLYFHVMGEPLLHP' A
#
# COMPACT_ATOMS: atom_id res chain seq x y z
N MET A 1 -13.18 19.97 5.37
CA MET A 1 -12.65 18.93 4.47
C MET A 1 -13.14 17.56 4.96
N LYS A 2 -13.59 16.69 4.05
CA LYS A 2 -14.05 15.34 4.40
C LYS A 2 -12.84 14.51 4.80
N LYS A 3 -12.83 13.97 6.03
CA LYS A 3 -11.76 13.09 6.51
C LYS A 3 -12.07 11.64 6.09
N PHE A 4 -11.07 10.95 5.56
CA PHE A 4 -11.12 9.51 5.31
C PHE A 4 -10.71 8.77 6.57
N ASN A 5 -11.57 7.85 7.03
CA ASN A 5 -11.27 7.05 8.21
C ASN A 5 -10.12 6.06 7.98
N LYS A 6 -10.01 5.50 6.78
CA LYS A 6 -8.99 4.52 6.40
C LYS A 6 -8.51 4.81 4.98
N THR A 7 -7.19 4.81 4.79
CA THR A 7 -6.56 4.94 3.48
C THR A 7 -5.54 3.82 3.33
N TYR A 8 -5.59 3.12 2.20
CA TYR A 8 -4.68 2.03 1.86
C TYR A 8 -3.64 2.54 0.86
N ILE A 9 -2.37 2.32 1.14
CA ILE A 9 -1.25 2.61 0.25
C ILE A 9 -0.49 1.29 0.07
N GLU A 10 -0.62 0.65 -1.10
CA GLU A 10 0.10 -0.60 -1.37
C GLU A 10 1.57 -0.28 -1.69
N ILE A 11 2.44 -0.33 -0.68
CA ILE A 11 3.88 -0.03 -0.86
C ILE A 11 4.60 -1.13 -1.63
N THR A 12 4.08 -2.36 -1.63
CA THR A 12 4.52 -3.44 -2.51
C THR A 12 3.36 -4.38 -2.80
N ASN A 13 3.36 -4.98 -3.99
CA ASN A 13 2.45 -6.06 -4.36
C ASN A 13 3.11 -7.45 -4.30
N ILE A 14 4.35 -7.54 -3.78
CA ILE A 14 5.10 -8.78 -3.62
C ILE A 14 4.71 -9.42 -2.30
N CYS A 15 4.49 -10.74 -2.31
CA CYS A 15 4.19 -11.53 -1.12
C CYS A 15 5.03 -12.81 -1.14
N ASN A 16 5.58 -13.20 0.01
CA ASN A 16 6.36 -14.43 0.21
C ASN A 16 5.50 -15.66 0.52
N LEU A 17 4.17 -15.53 0.51
CA LEU A 17 3.23 -16.62 0.78
C LEU A 17 2.36 -16.97 -0.44
N SER A 18 1.78 -18.18 -0.40
CA SER A 18 0.84 -18.64 -1.43
C SER A 18 -0.47 -19.18 -0.85
N CYS A 19 -1.18 -18.31 -0.12
CA CYS A 19 -2.44 -18.66 0.53
C CYS A 19 -3.50 -19.12 -0.48
N ALA A 20 -4.19 -20.23 -0.19
CA ALA A 20 -5.20 -20.83 -1.07
C ALA A 20 -6.42 -19.93 -1.32
N PHE A 21 -6.71 -18.99 -0.41
CA PHE A 21 -7.83 -18.04 -0.52
C PHE A 21 -7.42 -16.69 -1.13
N CYS A 22 -6.13 -16.45 -1.40
CA CYS A 22 -5.68 -15.17 -1.95
C CYS A 22 -6.01 -15.12 -3.45
N PRO A 23 -6.71 -14.07 -3.94
CA PRO A 23 -7.17 -13.99 -5.33
C PRO A 23 -6.03 -13.88 -6.36
N LYS A 24 -4.78 -13.67 -5.91
CA LYS A 24 -3.58 -13.44 -6.72
C LYS A 24 -3.74 -12.23 -7.65
N THR A 25 -2.65 -11.85 -8.31
CA THR A 25 -2.59 -10.70 -9.21
C THR A 25 -1.63 -10.98 -10.36
N LEU A 26 -1.97 -10.51 -11.56
CA LEU A 26 -1.09 -10.54 -12.74
C LEU A 26 -0.28 -9.24 -12.92
N ARG A 27 -0.46 -8.27 -12.01
CA ARG A 27 0.31 -7.02 -11.99
C ARG A 27 1.81 -7.31 -11.84
N LYS A 28 2.64 -6.49 -12.47
CA LYS A 28 4.10 -6.56 -12.36
C LYS A 28 4.51 -6.42 -10.89
N ALA A 29 5.39 -7.30 -10.43
CA ALA A 29 5.99 -7.23 -9.10
C ALA A 29 6.79 -5.93 -8.92
N GLU A 30 6.47 -5.15 -7.89
CA GLU A 30 7.13 -3.86 -7.64
C GLU A 30 7.17 -3.45 -6.17
N PHE A 31 8.16 -2.62 -5.86
CA PHE A 31 8.27 -1.83 -4.64
C PHE A 31 8.02 -0.37 -4.99
N MET A 32 7.31 0.34 -4.12
CA MET A 32 7.01 1.75 -4.30
C MET A 32 8.29 2.58 -4.17
N ASP A 33 8.45 3.55 -5.08
CA ASP A 33 9.51 4.53 -4.95
C ASP A 33 9.26 5.49 -3.77
N ILE A 34 10.32 5.85 -3.04
CA ILE A 34 10.20 6.71 -1.85
C ILE A 34 9.69 8.11 -2.19
N ALA A 35 10.07 8.68 -3.34
CA ALA A 35 9.60 10.01 -3.75
C ALA A 35 8.11 9.98 -4.10
N LEU A 36 7.63 8.89 -4.70
CA LEU A 36 6.19 8.67 -4.90
C LEU A 36 5.45 8.57 -3.56
N PHE A 37 6.00 7.83 -2.59
CA PHE A 37 5.39 7.72 -1.27
C PHE A 37 5.29 9.07 -0.56
N GLU A 38 6.37 9.87 -0.57
CA GLU A 38 6.36 11.23 -0.03
C GLU A 38 5.36 12.14 -0.74
N HIS A 39 5.24 12.03 -2.06
CA HIS A 39 4.24 12.78 -2.83
C HIS A 39 2.81 12.46 -2.38
N ILE A 40 2.49 11.17 -2.21
CA ILE A 40 1.18 10.71 -1.74
C ILE A 40 0.90 11.25 -0.34
N LEU A 41 1.87 11.16 0.59
CA LEU A 41 1.69 11.65 1.96
C LEU A 41 1.36 13.15 2.02
N LYS A 42 2.01 13.97 1.19
CA LYS A 42 1.70 15.41 1.08
C LYS A 42 0.28 15.66 0.57
N GLN A 43 -0.20 14.86 -0.39
CA GLN A 43 -1.55 15.03 -0.94
C GLN A 43 -2.66 14.69 0.05
N ILE A 44 -2.41 13.74 0.96
CA ILE A 44 -3.42 13.25 1.90
C ILE A 44 -3.29 13.85 3.29
N GLU A 45 -2.31 14.72 3.51
CA GLU A 45 -2.04 15.37 4.79
C GLU A 45 -3.29 16.07 5.36
N GLY A 46 -3.55 15.86 6.67
CA GLY A 46 -4.72 16.43 7.35
C GLY A 46 -6.09 15.83 6.98
N SER A 47 -6.14 14.95 5.97
CA SER A 47 -7.39 14.37 5.46
C SER A 47 -7.61 12.90 5.84
N VAL A 48 -6.66 12.26 6.51
CA VAL A 48 -6.69 10.82 6.84
C VAL A 48 -6.57 10.57 8.34
N ARG A 49 -7.27 9.53 8.84
CA ARG A 49 -7.18 9.10 10.25
C ARG A 49 -6.29 7.87 10.45
N HIS A 50 -6.34 6.90 9.54
CA HIS A 50 -5.55 5.67 9.59
C HIS A 50 -4.95 5.35 8.22
N LEU A 51 -3.67 4.98 8.21
CA LEU A 51 -2.95 4.49 7.04
C LEU A 51 -2.69 2.99 7.17
N TYR A 52 -2.91 2.27 6.08
CA TYR A 52 -2.63 0.84 5.95
C TYR A 52 -1.69 0.65 4.76
N PHE A 53 -0.62 -0.12 4.94
CA PHE A 53 0.43 -0.28 3.93
C PHE A 53 0.34 -1.57 3.11
N HIS A 54 -0.80 -2.26 3.21
CA HIS A 54 -1.01 -3.56 2.57
C HIS A 54 -2.28 -3.56 1.73
N VAL A 55 -2.28 -4.33 0.64
CA VAL A 55 -3.48 -4.67 -0.13
C VAL A 55 -3.36 -6.13 -0.58
N MET A 56 -2.49 -6.41 -1.56
CA MET A 56 -2.22 -7.78 -2.03
C MET A 56 -0.78 -8.26 -1.76
N GLY A 57 0.14 -7.35 -1.41
CA GLY A 57 1.51 -7.69 -1.01
C GLY A 57 1.71 -7.83 0.51
N GLU A 58 2.87 -8.36 0.89
CA GLU A 58 3.38 -8.41 2.26
C GLU A 58 4.20 -7.14 2.53
N PRO A 59 3.69 -6.17 3.32
CA PRO A 59 4.34 -4.88 3.53
C PRO A 59 5.74 -5.00 4.14
N LEU A 60 6.01 -6.04 4.95
CA LEU A 60 7.31 -6.21 5.62
C LEU A 60 8.43 -6.70 4.69
N LEU A 61 8.15 -6.93 3.40
CA LEU A 61 9.18 -7.20 2.39
C LEU A 61 9.75 -5.94 1.74
N HIS A 62 9.17 -4.77 1.98
CA HIS A 62 9.67 -3.52 1.43
C HIS A 62 10.99 -3.11 2.12
N PRO A 63 12.07 -2.81 1.37
CA PRO A 63 13.35 -2.38 1.93
C PRO A 63 13.30 -0.97 2.55
#